data_AF-A0A534UAT4-F1
#
_entry.id   AF-A0A534UAT4-F1
#
_cell.length_a   1.000
_cell.length_b   1.000
_cell.length_c   1.000
_cell.angle_alpha   90.00
_cell.angle_beta   90.00
_cell.angle_gamma   90.00
#
_symmetry.space_group_name_H-M   'P 1'
#
loop_
_entity.id
_entity.type
_entity.pdbx_description
1 polymer ?
#
loop_
_entity_poly.entity_id
_entity_poly.type
_entity_poly.pdbx_seq_one_letter_code
_entity_poly.pdbx_strand_id
1 'polypeptide(L)'
;MLYLPNYDVTLRCIGQALQSQDIQVFELRTDANEFRVQAADPNPPYTGLIELQFSLDSITILEREGQARRRQSKSEFRFDSLPEILRAVGAYIDNKRAARLRRLNNCCLSDDAEVEIEYQTRGGEIRTETLSMNVVRETAVDMYKRRSRLSNPISILTR
;
A
#
# COMPACT_ATOMS: atom_id res chain seq x y z
N MET A 1 2.76 -2.28 -23.36
CA MET A 1 3.21 -1.13 -22.55
C MET A 1 2.72 -1.41 -21.13
N LEU A 2 3.56 -2.03 -20.30
CA LEU A 2 3.18 -2.42 -18.93
C LEU A 2 3.17 -1.15 -18.09
N TYR A 3 1.98 -0.69 -17.69
CA TYR A 3 1.82 0.40 -16.74
C TYR A 3 2.60 0.02 -15.47
N LEU A 4 3.61 0.82 -15.12
CA LEU A 4 4.20 0.76 -13.79
C LEU A 4 3.10 1.20 -12.82
N PRO A 5 2.63 0.32 -11.92
CA PRO A 5 1.64 0.72 -10.94
C PRO A 5 2.27 1.82 -10.07
N ASN A 6 1.56 2.92 -9.85
CA ASN A 6 1.82 3.76 -8.67
C ASN A 6 1.41 2.91 -7.47
N TYR A 7 2.35 2.16 -6.89
CA TYR A 7 2.03 1.21 -5.82
C TYR A 7 1.52 1.96 -4.59
N ASP A 8 2.02 3.18 -4.32
CA ASP A 8 1.54 4.00 -3.21
C ASP A 8 0.02 4.29 -3.26
N VAL A 9 -0.52 4.58 -4.44
CA VAL A 9 -1.96 4.82 -4.65
C VAL A 9 -2.71 3.50 -4.66
N THR A 10 -2.19 2.51 -5.38
CA THR A 10 -2.86 1.22 -5.57
C THR A 10 -3.03 0.48 -4.25
N LEU A 11 -1.94 0.30 -3.51
CA LEU A 11 -1.95 -0.39 -2.22
C LEU A 11 -2.75 0.37 -1.17
N ARG A 12 -2.77 1.71 -1.22
CA ARG A 12 -3.67 2.49 -0.37
C ARG A 12 -5.13 2.15 -0.64
N CYS A 13 -5.55 2.11 -1.91
CA CYS A 13 -6.94 1.81 -2.27
C CYS A 13 -7.34 0.40 -1.84
N ILE A 14 -6.46 -0.58 -2.02
CA ILE A 14 -6.64 -1.94 -1.50
C ILE A 14 -6.78 -1.91 0.02
N GLY A 15 -5.87 -1.23 0.73
CA GLY A 15 -5.94 -1.08 2.19
C GLY A 15 -7.24 -0.47 2.70
N GLN A 16 -7.81 0.50 1.97
CA GLN A 16 -9.12 1.07 2.29
C GLN A 16 -10.25 0.04 2.17
N ALA A 17 -10.23 -0.76 1.09
CA ALA A 17 -11.21 -1.81 0.89
C ALA A 17 -11.09 -2.91 1.98
N LEU A 18 -9.87 -3.36 2.29
CA LEU A 18 -9.63 -4.37 3.32
C LEU A 18 -10.05 -3.88 4.70
N GLN A 19 -9.67 -2.65 5.07
CA GLN A 19 -10.06 -2.05 6.34
C GLN A 19 -11.57 -1.91 6.48
N SER A 20 -12.30 -1.61 5.39
CA SER A 20 -13.77 -1.54 5.42
C SER A 20 -14.47 -2.88 5.62
N GLN A 21 -13.75 -3.98 5.40
CA GLN A 21 -14.21 -5.36 5.61
C GLN A 21 -13.62 -5.99 6.89
N ASP A 22 -12.95 -5.20 7.73
CA ASP A 22 -12.22 -5.62 8.93
C ASP A 22 -11.14 -6.70 8.67
N ILE A 23 -10.56 -6.67 7.47
CA ILE A 23 -9.46 -7.57 7.09
C ILE A 23 -8.15 -6.91 7.46
N GLN A 24 -7.45 -7.48 8.43
CA GLN A 24 -6.15 -6.99 8.91
C GLN A 24 -4.98 -7.88 8.50
N VAL A 25 -5.22 -9.18 8.33
CA VAL A 25 -4.19 -10.18 8.00
C VAL A 25 -4.49 -10.78 6.63
N PHE A 26 -3.52 -10.67 5.71
CA PHE A 26 -3.68 -11.11 4.35
C PHE A 26 -2.35 -11.32 3.61
N GLU A 27 -2.43 -12.12 2.55
CA GLU A 27 -1.41 -12.20 1.53
C GLU A 27 -1.93 -11.52 0.26
N LEU A 28 -1.18 -10.57 -0.28
CA LEU A 28 -1.42 -9.93 -1.57
C LEU A 28 -0.43 -10.48 -2.60
N ARG A 29 -0.96 -10.96 -3.71
CA ARG A 29 -0.19 -11.34 -4.91
C ARG A 29 -0.54 -10.42 -6.06
N THR A 30 0.45 -10.20 -6.91
CA THR A 30 0.26 -9.42 -8.14
C THR A 30 0.52 -10.30 -9.34
N ASP A 31 -0.40 -10.27 -10.30
CA ASP A 31 -0.24 -10.95 -11.58
C ASP A 31 -0.65 -9.98 -12.69
N ALA A 32 0.16 -9.87 -13.74
CA ALA A 32 0.02 -8.94 -14.86
C ALA A 32 -0.60 -7.56 -14.52
N ASN A 33 -1.94 -7.50 -14.53
CA ASN A 33 -2.80 -6.32 -14.34
C ASN A 33 -3.83 -6.45 -13.19
N GLU A 34 -3.63 -7.38 -12.25
CA GLU A 34 -4.54 -7.61 -11.14
C GLU A 34 -3.80 -7.85 -9.82
N PHE A 35 -4.49 -7.53 -8.74
CA PHE A 35 -4.07 -7.79 -7.38
C PHE A 35 -5.05 -8.78 -6.76
N ARG A 36 -4.52 -9.91 -6.28
CA ARG A 36 -5.32 -10.91 -5.57
C ARG A 36 -4.93 -10.87 -4.11
N VAL A 37 -5.92 -10.74 -3.25
CA VAL A 37 -5.74 -10.74 -1.79
C VAL A 37 -6.40 -11.99 -1.24
N GLN A 38 -5.62 -12.81 -0.55
CA GLN A 38 -6.12 -13.94 0.22
C GLN A 38 -6.10 -13.57 1.70
N ALA A 39 -7.23 -13.71 2.37
CA ALA A 39 -7.38 -13.38 3.78
C ALA A 39 -8.22 -14.44 4.51
N ALA A 40 -8.13 -14.48 5.84
CA ALA A 40 -9.08 -15.24 6.65
C ALA A 40 -10.49 -14.65 6.46
N ASP A 41 -11.50 -15.52 6.38
CA ASP A 41 -12.90 -15.09 6.31
C ASP A 41 -13.28 -14.39 7.63
N PRO A 42 -13.63 -13.08 7.59
CA PRO A 42 -14.06 -12.36 8.78
C PRO A 42 -15.49 -12.75 9.20
N ASN A 43 -16.18 -13.63 8.47
CA ASN A 43 -17.53 -14.08 8.80
C ASN A 43 -17.50 -15.44 9.54
N PRO A 44 -18.39 -15.66 10.52
CA PRO A 44 -18.59 -16.98 11.12
C PRO A 44 -18.88 -18.03 10.02
N PRO A 45 -18.24 -19.22 10.06
CA PRO A 45 -17.54 -19.81 11.20
C PRO A 45 -16.03 -19.49 11.34
N TYR A 46 -15.50 -18.47 10.66
CA TYR A 46 -14.08 -18.03 10.72
C TYR A 46 -13.04 -19.10 10.33
N THR A 47 -13.47 -20.12 9.59
CA THR A 47 -12.61 -21.23 9.14
C THR A 47 -12.28 -21.16 7.65
N GLY A 48 -12.89 -20.22 6.93
CA GLY A 48 -12.69 -20.02 5.49
C GLY A 48 -11.49 -19.12 5.19
N LEU A 49 -10.99 -19.26 3.97
CA LEU A 49 -10.18 -18.22 3.33
C LEU A 49 -11.05 -17.56 2.27
N ILE A 50 -11.02 -16.24 2.21
CA ILE A 50 -11.63 -15.45 1.14
C ILE A 50 -10.57 -14.98 0.18
N GLU A 51 -10.94 -14.87 -1.10
CA GLU A 51 -10.12 -14.24 -2.13
C GLU A 51 -10.83 -12.99 -2.63
N LEU A 52 -10.14 -11.86 -2.59
CA LEU A 52 -10.58 -10.59 -3.14
C LEU A 52 -9.71 -10.24 -4.34
N GLN A 53 -10.34 -9.85 -5.45
CA GLN A 53 -9.64 -9.51 -6.68
C GLN A 53 -9.84 -8.02 -6.99
N PHE A 54 -8.73 -7.33 -7.27
CA PHE A 54 -8.72 -5.92 -7.62
C PHE A 54 -8.07 -5.73 -8.99
N SER A 55 -8.89 -5.43 -9.99
CA SER A 55 -8.44 -4.98 -11.30
C SER A 55 -7.98 -3.52 -11.25
N LEU A 56 -7.18 -3.08 -12.23
CA LEU A 56 -6.79 -1.67 -12.35
C LEU A 56 -7.99 -0.71 -12.47
N ASP A 57 -9.07 -1.15 -13.12
CA ASP A 57 -10.31 -0.36 -13.23
C ASP A 57 -11.00 -0.23 -11.87
N SER A 58 -11.08 -1.33 -11.12
CA SER A 58 -11.60 -1.34 -9.74
C SER A 58 -10.79 -0.42 -8.83
N ILE A 59 -9.45 -0.43 -8.95
CA ILE A 59 -8.57 0.48 -8.21
C ILE A 59 -8.84 1.94 -8.58
N THR A 60 -9.03 2.24 -9.87
CA THR A 60 -9.33 3.59 -10.34
C THR A 60 -10.67 4.10 -9.77
N ILE A 61 -11.67 3.23 -9.68
CA ILE A 61 -12.97 3.55 -9.06
C ILE A 61 -12.78 3.81 -7.56
N LEU A 62 -12.11 2.91 -6.84
CA LEU A 62 -11.80 3.06 -5.41
C LEU A 62 -11.04 4.35 -5.12
N GLU A 63 -10.08 4.71 -5.99
CA GLU A 63 -9.34 5.96 -5.84
C GLU A 63 -10.28 7.18 -5.93
N ARG A 64 -11.15 7.23 -6.95
CA ARG A 64 -12.10 8.33 -7.14
C ARG A 64 -13.05 8.46 -5.95
N GLU A 65 -13.59 7.34 -5.47
CA GLU A 65 -14.45 7.30 -4.28
C GLU A 65 -13.70 7.78 -3.03
N GLY A 66 -12.49 7.28 -2.81
CA GLY A 66 -11.65 7.69 -1.69
C GLY A 66 -11.27 9.17 -1.74
N GLN A 67 -11.07 9.74 -2.94
CA GLN A 67 -10.85 11.17 -3.13
C GLN A 67 -12.11 11.98 -2.80
N ALA A 68 -13.29 11.53 -3.19
CA ALA A 68 -14.55 12.19 -2.86
C ALA A 68 -14.82 12.22 -1.35
N ARG A 69 -14.61 11.10 -0.65
CA ARG A 69 -14.76 11.00 0.82
C ARG A 69 -13.81 11.96 1.55
N ARG A 70 -12.54 12.02 1.14
CA ARG A 70 -11.53 12.92 1.75
C ARG A 70 -11.84 14.41 1.58
N ARG A 71 -12.58 14.79 0.54
CA ARG A 71 -13.04 16.19 0.37
C ARG A 71 -14.16 16.56 1.34
N GLN A 72 -14.88 15.57 1.86
CA GLN A 72 -16.06 15.77 2.72
C GLN A 72 -15.73 15.58 4.21
N SER A 73 -14.80 14.69 4.57
CA SER A 73 -14.41 14.44 5.95
C SER A 73 -13.10 15.13 6.31
N LYS A 74 -13.11 15.96 7.35
CA LYS A 74 -11.89 16.51 8.00
C LYS A 74 -11.27 15.45 8.94
N SER A 75 -11.12 14.22 8.45
CA SER A 75 -10.64 13.08 9.24
C SER A 75 -9.17 13.29 9.63
N GLU A 76 -8.87 13.04 10.89
CA GLU A 76 -7.52 13.07 11.45
C GLU A 76 -6.66 11.99 10.78
N PHE A 77 -5.50 12.39 10.28
CA PHE A 77 -4.62 11.50 9.53
C PHE A 77 -3.95 10.50 10.47
N ARG A 78 -4.28 9.22 10.30
CA ARG A 78 -3.77 8.11 11.12
C ARG A 78 -2.68 7.33 10.41
N PHE A 79 -1.42 7.59 10.79
CA PHE A 79 -0.23 6.92 10.24
C PHE A 79 -0.19 5.40 10.49
N ASP A 80 -0.91 4.94 11.51
CA ASP A 80 -1.02 3.54 11.94
C ASP A 80 -2.15 2.78 11.23
N SER A 81 -2.94 3.44 10.37
CA SER A 81 -4.03 2.79 9.65
C SER A 81 -3.52 1.91 8.51
N LEU A 82 -4.19 0.78 8.26
CA LEU A 82 -3.85 -0.15 7.18
C LEU A 82 -3.68 0.55 5.80
N PRO A 83 -4.56 1.48 5.38
CA PRO A 83 -4.37 2.22 4.14
C PRO A 83 -3.05 3.01 4.07
N GLU A 84 -2.63 3.62 5.18
CA GLU A 84 -1.42 4.44 5.23
C GLU A 84 -0.15 3.58 5.36
N ILE A 85 -0.22 2.46 6.09
CA ILE A 85 0.85 1.44 6.11
C ILE A 85 1.10 0.93 4.69
N LEU A 86 0.05 0.50 3.99
CA LEU A 86 0.16 -0.02 2.63
C LEU A 86 0.56 1.04 1.62
N ARG A 87 0.12 2.29 1.81
CA ARG A 87 0.60 3.43 1.03
C ARG A 87 2.11 3.60 1.14
N ALA A 88 2.64 3.54 2.36
CA ALA A 88 4.06 3.70 2.63
C ALA A 88 4.87 2.53 2.05
N VAL A 89 4.39 1.29 2.17
CA VAL A 89 5.00 0.12 1.52
C VAL A 89 5.00 0.28 -0.01
N GLY A 90 3.90 0.76 -0.58
CA GLY A 90 3.82 1.05 -2.01
C GLY A 90 4.85 2.09 -2.45
N ALA A 91 4.94 3.20 -1.72
CA ALA A 91 5.94 4.24 -1.99
C ALA A 91 7.38 3.75 -1.83
N TYR A 92 7.63 2.84 -0.88
CA TYR A 92 8.92 2.19 -0.70
C TYR A 92 9.32 1.41 -1.97
N ILE A 93 8.38 0.65 -2.55
CA ILE A 93 8.59 -0.09 -3.81
C ILE A 93 8.76 0.88 -4.98
N ASP A 94 7.93 1.93 -5.08
CA ASP A 94 8.00 2.94 -6.13
C ASP A 94 9.38 3.65 -6.16
N ASN A 95 9.99 3.86 -4.98
CA ASN A 95 11.33 4.43 -4.88
C ASN A 95 12.44 3.47 -5.40
N LYS A 96 12.21 2.15 -5.37
CA LYS A 96 13.10 1.15 -6.00
C LYS A 96 12.82 1.11 -7.50
N ARG A 97 13.39 2.07 -8.23
CA ARG A 97 13.22 2.29 -9.68
C ARG A 97 13.10 0.98 -10.47
N ALA A 98 11.98 0.80 -11.17
CA ALA A 98 11.67 -0.37 -12.00
C ALA A 98 11.58 -1.71 -11.24
N ALA A 99 11.29 -1.67 -9.94
CA ALA A 99 10.83 -2.84 -9.20
C ALA A 99 9.38 -3.17 -9.54
N ARG A 100 9.07 -4.45 -9.71
CA ARG A 100 7.71 -4.97 -9.83
C ARG A 100 7.40 -5.77 -8.58
N LEU A 101 6.44 -5.31 -7.78
CA LEU A 101 5.91 -6.11 -6.67
C LEU A 101 5.45 -7.46 -7.20
N ARG A 102 5.62 -8.53 -6.43
CA ARG A 102 5.10 -9.87 -6.71
C ARG A 102 4.20 -10.36 -5.59
N ARG A 103 4.67 -10.22 -4.36
CA ARG A 103 3.98 -10.62 -3.13
C ARG A 103 4.15 -9.56 -2.05
N LEU A 104 3.12 -9.37 -1.25
CA LEU A 104 3.15 -8.66 0.03
C LEU A 104 2.42 -9.53 1.04
N ASN A 105 3.00 -9.73 2.20
CA ASN A 105 2.45 -10.56 3.25
C ASN A 105 2.61 -9.84 4.60
N ASN A 106 1.54 -9.76 5.38
CA ASN A 106 1.57 -9.25 6.74
C ASN A 106 1.06 -10.27 7.78
N CYS A 107 0.97 -11.55 7.41
CA CYS A 107 0.50 -12.65 8.26
C CYS A 107 1.43 -13.00 9.41
N CYS A 108 2.68 -12.54 9.40
CA CYS A 108 3.64 -12.76 10.47
C CYS A 108 3.50 -11.65 11.54
N LEU A 109 2.34 -11.60 12.21
CA LEU A 109 2.14 -10.71 13.35
C LEU A 109 2.81 -11.32 14.60
N SER A 110 4.13 -11.16 14.71
CA SER A 110 4.77 -11.00 16.01
C SER A 110 4.51 -9.59 16.54
N ASP A 111 4.76 -9.37 17.84
CA ASP A 111 4.60 -8.06 18.52
C ASP A 111 5.25 -6.88 17.75
N ASP A 112 6.27 -7.17 16.93
CA ASP A 112 6.81 -6.26 15.93
C ASP A 112 6.09 -6.51 14.59
N ALA A 113 5.08 -5.71 14.28
CA ALA A 113 4.33 -5.78 13.02
C ALA A 113 5.25 -5.56 11.81
N GLU A 114 5.67 -6.66 11.17
CA GLU A 114 6.53 -6.68 10.00
C GLU A 114 5.74 -6.98 8.73
N VAL A 115 6.16 -6.38 7.61
CA VAL A 115 5.59 -6.62 6.29
C VAL A 115 6.63 -7.26 5.40
N GLU A 116 6.40 -8.49 4.99
CA GLU A 116 7.26 -9.18 4.02
C GLU A 116 6.84 -8.78 2.60
N ILE A 117 7.81 -8.37 1.79
CA ILE A 117 7.60 -8.04 0.38
C ILE A 117 8.52 -8.88 -0.50
N GLU A 118 7.98 -9.37 -1.61
CA GLU A 118 8.75 -9.98 -2.70
C GLU A 118 8.58 -9.09 -3.93
N TYR A 119 9.68 -8.67 -4.54
CA TYR A 119 9.65 -7.86 -5.75
C TYR A 119 10.74 -8.31 -6.73
N GLN A 120 10.45 -8.12 -8.01
CA GLN A 120 11.39 -8.33 -9.10
C GLN A 120 12.09 -7.02 -9.44
N THR A 121 13.42 -7.01 -9.42
CA THR A 121 14.22 -5.86 -9.84
C THR A 121 14.20 -5.70 -11.36
N ARG A 122 14.70 -4.55 -11.85
CA ARG A 122 14.90 -4.33 -13.29
C ARG A 122 15.77 -5.40 -13.96
N GLY A 123 16.71 -5.99 -13.23
CA GLY A 123 17.58 -7.06 -13.73
C GLY A 123 16.90 -8.44 -13.81
N GLY A 124 15.62 -8.54 -13.41
CA GLY A 124 14.88 -9.79 -13.35
C GLY A 124 15.11 -10.59 -12.06
N GLU A 125 16.05 -10.16 -11.21
CA GLU A 125 16.32 -10.77 -9.89
C GLU A 125 15.10 -10.61 -8.98
N ILE A 126 14.68 -11.71 -8.35
CA ILE A 126 13.64 -11.71 -7.33
C ILE A 126 14.31 -11.47 -5.97
N ARG A 127 13.81 -10.47 -5.24
CA ARG A 127 14.26 -10.13 -3.89
C ARG A 127 13.11 -10.21 -2.92
N THR A 128 13.41 -10.74 -1.74
CA THR A 128 12.49 -10.77 -0.59
C THR A 128 13.08 -9.93 0.52
N GLU A 129 12.27 -9.05 1.09
CA GLU A 129 12.66 -8.15 2.18
C GLU A 129 11.57 -8.12 3.23
N THR A 130 11.98 -8.09 4.50
CA THR A 130 11.07 -7.85 5.63
C THR A 130 11.19 -6.39 6.05
N LEU A 131 10.09 -5.66 5.95
CA LEU A 131 10.01 -4.26 6.34
C LEU A 131 9.49 -4.16 7.77
N SER A 132 10.32 -3.62 8.66
CA SER A 132 9.87 -3.26 10.00
C SER A 132 8.97 -2.03 9.96
N MET A 133 8.10 -1.89 10.96
CA MET A 133 7.21 -0.74 11.09
C MET A 133 7.98 0.60 11.17
N ASN A 134 9.24 0.59 11.60
CA ASN A 134 10.10 1.77 11.60
C ASN A 134 10.37 2.27 10.16
N VAL A 135 10.73 1.38 9.25
CA VAL A 135 10.96 1.71 7.83
C VAL A 135 9.68 2.22 7.16
N VAL A 136 8.55 1.60 7.47
CA VAL A 136 7.23 2.03 6.97
C VAL A 136 6.92 3.45 7.46
N ARG A 137 7.12 3.73 8.76
CA ARG A 137 6.89 5.05 9.36
C ARG A 137 7.81 6.12 8.77
N GLU A 138 9.11 5.82 8.63
CA GLU A 138 10.07 6.72 7.99
C GLU A 138 9.66 7.05 6.56
N THR A 139 9.23 6.05 5.79
CA THR A 139 8.74 6.24 4.43
C THR A 139 7.50 7.14 4.41
N ALA A 140 6.54 6.92 5.30
CA ALA A 140 5.34 7.76 5.42
C ALA A 140 5.69 9.23 5.76
N VAL A 141 6.62 9.44 6.69
CA VAL A 141 7.12 10.77 7.07
C VAL A 141 7.81 11.45 5.88
N ASP A 142 8.61 10.73 5.11
CA ASP A 142 9.29 11.26 3.93
C ASP A 142 8.30 11.66 2.83
N MET A 143 7.24 10.88 2.63
CA MET A 143 6.14 11.26 1.73
C MET A 143 5.49 12.59 2.17
N TYR A 144 5.24 12.76 3.47
CA TYR A 144 4.67 13.99 4.01
C TYR A 144 5.61 15.19 3.85
N LYS A 145 6.91 15.02 4.14
CA LYS A 145 7.93 16.06 3.96
C LYS A 145 8.08 16.48 2.48
N ARG A 146 7.98 15.53 1.54
CA ARG A 146 7.98 15.86 0.11
C ARG A 146 6.75 16.69 -0.26
N ARG A 147 5.58 16.34 0.27
CA ARG A 147 4.33 17.09 0.05
C ARG A 147 4.36 18.50 0.63
N SER A 148 4.92 18.69 1.83
CA SER A 148 5.02 20.02 2.44
C SER A 148 6.01 20.93 1.71
N ARG A 149 7.12 20.38 1.19
CA ARG A 149 8.04 21.12 0.31
C ARG A 149 7.39 21.53 -1.01
N LEU A 150 6.59 20.65 -1.61
CA LEU A 150 5.85 20.95 -2.85
C LEU A 150 4.72 21.97 -2.62
N SER A 151 4.13 21.99 -1.42
CA SER A 151 3.08 22.95 -1.03
C SER A 151 3.62 24.34 -0.66
N ASN A 152 4.91 24.46 -0.33
CA ASN A 152 5.60 25.71 -0.03
C ASN A 152 6.73 25.97 -1.04
N PRO A 153 6.42 26.48 -2.25
CA PRO A 153 7.45 26.74 -3.27
C PRO A 153 8.37 27.95 -2.96
N ILE A 154 8.16 28.70 -1.86
CA ILE A 154 8.83 29.99 -1.59
C ILE A 154 10.06 29.87 -0.67
N SER A 155 10.90 28.85 -0.83
CA SER A 155 12.22 28.85 -0.16
C SER A 155 13.40 28.37 -1.00
N ILE A 156 13.22 28.21 -2.32
CA ILE A 156 14.33 27.83 -3.23
C ILE A 156 14.99 29.08 -3.87
N LEU A 157 14.58 30.30 -3.50
CA LEU A 157 15.21 31.54 -3.97
C LEU A 157 15.53 32.49 -2.81
N THR A 158 16.34 32.04 -1.85
CA THR A 158 17.11 32.97 -1.03
C THR A 158 18.49 32.38 -0.72
N ARG A 159 19.40 32.69 -1.63
CA ARG A 159 20.85 32.94 -1.48
C ARG A 159 21.66 32.06 -0.54
#